data_AF-A0A8I1AEQ5-F1
#
_entry.id   AF-A0A8I1AEQ5-F1
#
_cell.length_a   1.000
_cell.length_b   1.000
_cell.length_c   1.000
_cell.angle_alpha   90.00
_cell.angle_beta   90.00
_cell.angle_gamma   90.00
#
_symmetry.space_group_name_H-M   'P 1'
#
loop_
_entity.id
_entity.type
_entity.pdbx_description
1 polymer ?
#
loop_
_entity_poly.entity_id
_entity_poly.type
_entity_poly.pdbx_seq_one_letter_code
_entity_poly.pdbx_strand_id
1 'polypeptide(L)'
;MLFVSFIAFFVVVINSPDESQPVAQETKLHQEDQNKAVNWQEEIKKIATSDKTETEKCDEFSSLARNYRPELKEIAEFETYIVEEFKTGRYLSDLKKHEYMLTNIFKSEVVHRYYDDQLNTPIDKFAFYFWQNSKYTYRGADSVYSADTVRNKERMEELLKKMQ
;
A
#
# COMPACT_ATOMS: atom_id res chain seq x y z
N MET A 1 -41.02 36.98 38.04
CA MET A 1 -40.43 35.77 37.45
C MET A 1 -38.99 35.65 37.95
N LEU A 2 -38.66 34.46 38.45
CA LEU A 2 -37.37 33.89 38.88
C LEU A 2 -36.10 34.75 39.03
N PHE A 3 -35.53 34.65 40.24
CA PHE A 3 -34.11 34.70 40.62
C PHE A 3 -33.24 33.79 39.69
N VAL A 4 -31.92 33.94 39.51
CA VAL A 4 -30.77 33.78 40.44
C VAL A 4 -29.52 34.21 39.63
N SER A 5 -28.78 35.26 40.00
CA SER A 5 -27.46 35.28 40.68
C SER A 5 -26.33 34.41 40.06
N PHE A 6 -25.16 34.99 39.76
CA PHE A 6 -23.92 34.84 40.56
C PHE A 6 -22.68 35.52 39.90
N ILE A 7 -22.18 36.54 40.60
CA ILE A 7 -20.77 36.88 40.97
C ILE A 7 -19.65 36.93 39.90
N ALA A 8 -19.37 38.17 39.46
CA ALA A 8 -18.18 39.02 39.65
C ALA A 8 -16.70 38.52 39.80
N PHE A 9 -15.81 39.37 39.24
CA PHE A 9 -14.38 39.67 39.51
C PHE A 9 -13.32 38.66 38.97
N PHE A 10 -12.17 39.04 38.36
CA PHE A 10 -11.28 40.21 38.47
C PHE A 10 -10.60 40.57 37.11
N VAL A 11 -10.29 41.86 36.93
CA VAL A 11 -9.31 42.40 35.97
C VAL A 11 -7.89 42.23 36.54
N VAL A 12 -6.86 42.36 35.68
CA VAL A 12 -5.41 42.64 35.92
C VAL A 12 -4.53 41.45 35.48
N VAL A 13 -3.51 41.54 34.62
CA VAL A 13 -2.78 42.66 34.00
C VAL A 13 -2.09 42.18 32.71
N ILE A 14 -1.86 43.15 31.83
CA ILE A 14 -1.14 43.10 30.56
C ILE A 14 0.35 42.84 30.83
N ASN A 15 0.97 41.87 30.15
CA ASN A 15 2.39 41.88 29.82
C ASN A 15 2.69 40.80 28.77
N SER A 16 2.84 41.22 27.52
CA SER A 16 3.69 40.50 26.56
C SER A 16 5.14 40.87 26.84
N PRO A 17 6.03 39.88 26.83
CA PRO A 17 7.15 39.99 25.91
C PRO A 17 7.35 38.71 25.09
N ASP A 18 7.80 38.97 23.87
CA ASP A 18 8.31 38.10 22.83
C ASP A 18 9.39 37.13 23.32
N GLU A 19 9.18 35.82 23.15
CA GLU A 19 10.27 34.82 23.09
C GLU A 19 9.90 33.68 22.12
N SER A 20 10.73 33.58 21.09
CA SER A 20 10.86 32.52 20.09
C SER A 20 11.08 31.11 20.67
N GLN A 21 10.25 30.13 20.29
CA GLN A 21 10.63 28.71 20.15
C GLN A 21 9.83 28.02 19.04
N PRO A 22 10.44 27.09 18.27
CA PRO A 22 9.83 26.51 17.09
C PRO A 22 8.79 25.45 17.49
N VAL A 23 7.63 25.48 16.85
CA VAL A 23 6.65 24.38 16.92
C VAL A 23 7.28 23.17 16.23
N ALA A 24 7.88 22.30 17.03
CA ALA A 24 8.36 21.01 16.59
C ALA A 24 7.20 20.22 15.97
N GLN A 25 7.39 19.77 14.73
CA GLN A 25 6.57 18.75 14.11
C GLN A 25 6.50 17.54 15.05
N GLU A 26 5.32 17.25 15.60
CA GLU A 26 4.99 15.91 16.06
C GLU A 26 4.84 15.00 14.83
N THR A 27 5.98 14.67 14.25
CA THR A 27 6.14 13.44 13.47
C THR A 27 5.88 12.32 14.46
N LYS A 28 4.70 11.69 14.39
CA LYS A 28 4.41 10.47 15.15
C LYS A 28 5.59 9.52 14.95
N LEU A 29 6.34 9.35 16.04
CA LEU A 29 7.47 8.45 16.11
C LEU A 29 7.06 7.09 15.57
N HIS A 30 7.88 6.59 14.66
CA HIS A 30 8.09 5.17 14.42
C HIS A 30 8.14 4.47 15.78
N GLN A 31 7.06 3.77 16.13
CA GLN A 31 7.16 2.72 17.13
C GLN A 31 7.95 1.60 16.46
N GLU A 32 9.22 1.45 16.88
CA GLU A 32 9.99 0.22 16.75
C GLU A 32 9.23 -0.89 17.48
N ASP A 33 8.19 -1.42 16.84
CA ASP A 33 7.70 -2.73 17.19
C ASP A 33 8.61 -3.72 16.50
N GLN A 34 9.16 -4.66 17.28
CA GLN A 34 10.17 -5.61 16.84
C GLN A 34 9.64 -6.43 15.68
N ASN A 35 9.89 -5.94 14.46
CA ASN A 35 9.58 -6.58 13.22
C ASN A 35 10.47 -7.82 13.17
N LYS A 36 9.92 -8.94 13.62
CA LYS A 36 10.39 -10.26 13.22
C LYS A 36 10.32 -10.22 11.70
N ALA A 37 11.42 -9.83 11.06
CA ALA A 37 11.50 -9.57 9.63
C ALA A 37 10.96 -10.80 8.93
N VAL A 38 9.68 -10.76 8.56
CA VAL A 38 9.07 -11.91 7.93
C VAL A 38 9.76 -11.98 6.59
N ASN A 39 10.52 -13.05 6.38
CA ASN A 39 11.17 -13.30 5.11
C ASN A 39 10.07 -13.69 4.11
N TRP A 40 9.41 -12.66 3.57
CA TRP A 40 8.25 -12.83 2.71
C TRP A 40 8.62 -13.62 1.45
N GLN A 41 9.87 -13.55 1.01
CA GLN A 41 10.40 -14.33 -0.11
C GLN A 41 10.36 -15.83 0.19
N GLU A 42 10.80 -16.24 1.38
CA GLU A 42 10.76 -17.65 1.80
C GLU A 42 9.32 -18.16 1.93
N GLU A 43 8.42 -17.35 2.51
CA GLU A 43 7.01 -17.71 2.61
C GLU A 43 6.35 -17.81 1.22
N ILE A 44 6.61 -16.88 0.30
CA ILE A 44 6.11 -16.97 -1.08
C ILE A 44 6.62 -18.24 -1.76
N LYS A 45 7.91 -18.57 -1.62
CA LYS A 45 8.49 -19.78 -2.21
C LYS A 45 7.84 -21.05 -1.65
N LYS A 46 7.62 -21.11 -0.34
CA LYS A 46 6.92 -22.22 0.31
C LYS A 46 5.47 -22.35 -0.18
N ILE A 47 4.75 -21.24 -0.30
CA ILE A 47 3.37 -21.25 -0.79
C ILE A 47 3.33 -21.66 -2.27
N ALA A 48 4.23 -21.12 -3.08
CA ALA A 48 4.31 -21.40 -4.52
C ALA A 48 4.55 -22.88 -4.84
N THR A 49 5.32 -23.57 -3.99
CA THR A 49 5.67 -25.00 -4.16
C THR A 49 4.67 -25.97 -3.52
N SER A 50 3.63 -25.47 -2.85
CA SER A 50 2.58 -26.32 -2.27
C SER A 50 1.68 -26.95 -3.34
N ASP A 51 0.94 -28.00 -2.99
CA ASP A 51 -0.06 -28.63 -3.87
C ASP A 51 -1.42 -27.91 -3.91
N LYS A 52 -1.50 -26.72 -3.29
CA LYS A 52 -2.72 -25.92 -3.20
C LYS A 52 -3.14 -25.35 -4.56
N THR A 53 -4.41 -25.01 -4.71
CA THR A 53 -4.90 -24.23 -5.86
C THR A 53 -4.35 -22.81 -5.86
N GLU A 54 -4.40 -22.11 -7.00
CA GLU A 54 -3.98 -20.71 -7.11
C GLU A 54 -4.77 -19.79 -6.17
N THR A 55 -6.06 -20.07 -5.96
CA THR A 55 -6.87 -19.33 -4.99
C THR A 55 -6.42 -19.56 -3.56
N GLU A 56 -6.20 -20.81 -3.15
CA GLU A 56 -5.72 -21.13 -1.80
C GLU A 56 -4.32 -20.56 -1.53
N LYS A 57 -3.43 -20.57 -2.53
CA LYS A 57 -2.12 -19.90 -2.46
C LYS A 57 -2.28 -18.39 -2.23
N CYS A 58 -3.21 -17.75 -2.95
CA CYS A 58 -3.53 -16.35 -2.75
C CYS A 58 -4.08 -16.06 -1.35
N ASP A 59 -5.00 -16.89 -0.87
CA ASP A 59 -5.64 -16.70 0.43
C ASP A 59 -4.63 -16.87 1.57
N GLU A 60 -3.69 -17.81 1.44
CA GLU A 60 -2.64 -18.07 2.43
C GLU A 60 -1.68 -16.89 2.60
N PHE A 61 -1.25 -16.21 1.52
CA PHE A 61 -0.34 -15.07 1.65
C PHE A 61 -1.08 -13.74 1.95
N SER A 62 -2.41 -13.69 1.86
CA SER A 62 -3.19 -12.44 1.99
C SER A 62 -3.06 -11.77 3.36
N SER A 63 -2.72 -12.50 4.43
CA SER A 63 -2.47 -11.91 5.76
C SER A 63 -1.06 -11.32 5.88
N LEU A 64 -0.09 -11.90 5.16
CA LEU A 64 1.31 -11.47 5.14
C LEU A 64 1.44 -10.07 4.54
N ALA A 65 0.94 -9.87 3.32
CA ALA A 65 1.01 -8.58 2.65
C ALA A 65 0.28 -7.47 3.42
N ARG A 66 -0.83 -7.81 4.09
CA ARG A 66 -1.65 -6.84 4.82
C ARG A 66 -0.96 -6.23 6.03
N ASN A 67 -0.18 -7.04 6.74
CA ASN A 67 0.51 -6.67 7.97
C ASN A 67 1.98 -6.32 7.74
N TYR A 68 2.50 -6.54 6.53
CA TYR A 68 3.86 -6.19 6.18
C TYR A 68 4.09 -4.68 6.35
N ARG A 69 5.27 -4.34 6.87
CA ARG A 69 5.74 -2.97 7.08
C ARG A 69 7.05 -2.82 6.34
N PRO A 70 7.02 -2.34 5.08
CA PRO A 70 8.24 -2.20 4.28
C PRO A 70 9.10 -1.06 4.83
N GLU A 71 10.41 -1.20 4.65
CA GLU A 71 11.33 -0.07 4.79
C GLU A 71 11.24 0.87 3.57
N LEU A 72 11.67 2.12 3.73
CA LEU A 72 11.64 3.12 2.65
C LEU A 72 12.44 2.71 1.40
N LYS A 73 13.50 1.92 1.58
CA LYS A 73 14.28 1.39 0.46
C LYS A 73 13.52 0.29 -0.28
N GLU A 74 12.84 -0.57 0.47
CA GLU A 74 12.11 -1.72 -0.09
C GLU A 74 10.85 -1.27 -0.84
N ILE A 75 10.13 -0.27 -0.32
CA ILE A 75 8.98 0.31 -1.04
C ILE A 75 9.39 0.87 -2.40
N ALA A 76 10.50 1.61 -2.49
CA ALA A 76 11.02 2.14 -3.75
C ALA A 76 11.44 1.03 -4.74
N GLU A 77 12.02 -0.06 -4.24
CA GLU A 77 12.35 -1.25 -5.02
C GLU A 77 11.08 -1.93 -5.55
N PHE A 78 10.00 -1.98 -4.76
CA PHE A 78 8.73 -2.58 -5.17
C PHE A 78 8.02 -1.73 -6.22
N GLU A 79 7.99 -0.41 -6.06
CA GLU A 79 7.45 0.54 -7.04
C GLU A 79 8.14 0.39 -8.40
N THR A 80 9.47 0.40 -8.38
CA THR A 80 10.29 0.24 -9.59
C THR A 80 9.96 -1.09 -10.27
N TYR A 81 9.92 -2.18 -9.49
CA TYR A 81 9.62 -3.51 -9.99
C TYR A 81 8.25 -3.58 -10.68
N ILE A 82 7.17 -3.12 -10.05
CA ILE A 82 5.82 -3.25 -10.64
C ILE A 82 5.66 -2.38 -11.91
N VAL A 83 6.32 -1.21 -11.95
CA VAL A 83 6.32 -0.34 -13.12
C VAL A 83 7.07 -0.99 -14.28
N GLU A 84 8.22 -1.62 -14.03
CA GLU A 84 8.99 -2.33 -15.05
C GLU A 84 8.27 -3.58 -15.57
N GLU A 85 7.66 -4.37 -14.68
CA GLU A 85 6.86 -5.55 -15.07
C GLU A 85 5.68 -5.16 -15.97
N PHE A 86 5.06 -4.02 -15.71
CA PHE A 86 4.01 -3.47 -16.58
C PHE A 86 4.57 -2.96 -17.91
N LYS A 87 5.61 -2.10 -17.89
CA LYS A 87 6.24 -1.54 -19.12
C LYS A 87 6.75 -2.61 -20.07
N THR A 88 7.28 -3.71 -19.52
CA THR A 88 7.78 -4.84 -20.31
C THR A 88 6.68 -5.80 -20.76
N GLY A 89 5.44 -5.61 -20.30
CA GLY A 89 4.30 -6.47 -20.62
C GLY A 89 4.37 -7.87 -20.02
N ARG A 90 5.29 -8.11 -19.07
CA ARG A 90 5.58 -9.45 -18.54
C ARG A 90 4.64 -9.87 -17.41
N TYR A 91 4.04 -8.92 -16.70
CA TYR A 91 3.32 -9.16 -15.44
C TYR A 91 2.17 -10.18 -15.50
N LEU A 92 1.60 -10.45 -16.68
CA LEU A 92 0.57 -11.48 -16.93
C LEU A 92 0.97 -12.53 -17.99
N SER A 93 2.26 -12.62 -18.31
CA SER A 93 2.75 -13.45 -19.43
C SER A 93 2.63 -14.96 -19.19
N ASP A 94 2.73 -15.40 -17.94
CA ASP A 94 2.62 -16.81 -17.56
C ASP A 94 2.02 -16.95 -16.16
N LEU A 95 0.72 -17.22 -16.13
CA LEU A 95 -0.04 -17.36 -14.88
C LEU A 95 0.33 -18.64 -14.09
N LYS A 96 1.09 -19.57 -14.68
CA LYS A 96 1.50 -20.82 -14.03
C LYS A 96 2.85 -20.71 -13.31
N LYS A 97 3.56 -19.59 -13.46
CA LYS A 97 4.73 -19.29 -12.61
C LYS A 97 4.26 -18.77 -11.25
N HIS A 98 3.90 -19.69 -10.36
CA HIS A 98 3.30 -19.39 -9.06
C HIS A 98 4.13 -18.41 -8.21
N GLU A 99 5.44 -18.65 -8.05
CA GLU A 99 6.32 -17.77 -7.26
C GLU A 99 6.36 -16.35 -7.83
N TYR A 100 6.43 -16.23 -9.15
CA TYR A 100 6.43 -14.96 -9.86
C TYR A 100 5.11 -14.21 -9.70
N MET A 101 3.97 -14.89 -9.90
CA MET A 101 2.65 -14.26 -9.75
C MET A 101 2.40 -13.84 -8.30
N LEU A 102 2.74 -14.68 -7.33
CA LEU A 102 2.63 -14.34 -5.91
C LEU A 102 3.55 -13.17 -5.54
N THR A 103 4.74 -13.07 -6.11
CA THR A 103 5.64 -11.92 -5.93
C THR A 103 5.02 -10.63 -6.49
N ASN A 104 4.45 -10.69 -7.69
CA ASN A 104 3.75 -9.55 -8.32
C ASN A 104 2.59 -9.07 -7.44
N ILE A 105 1.78 -9.99 -6.92
CA ILE A 105 0.65 -9.66 -6.05
C ILE A 105 1.14 -9.10 -4.72
N PHE A 106 2.14 -9.71 -4.09
CA PHE A 106 2.69 -9.23 -2.81
C PHE A 106 3.22 -7.80 -2.92
N LYS A 107 4.13 -7.54 -3.86
CA LYS A 107 4.76 -6.21 -4.00
C LYS A 107 3.73 -5.12 -4.30
N SER A 108 2.80 -5.38 -5.21
CA SER A 108 1.76 -4.41 -5.56
C SER A 108 0.77 -4.16 -4.42
N GLU A 109 0.40 -5.19 -3.65
CA GLU A 109 -0.43 -5.03 -2.46
C GLU A 109 0.28 -4.20 -1.38
N VAL A 110 1.57 -4.47 -1.14
CA VAL A 110 2.38 -3.70 -0.18
C VAL A 110 2.49 -2.24 -0.59
N VAL A 111 2.74 -1.95 -1.88
CA VAL A 111 2.84 -0.57 -2.37
C VAL A 111 1.53 0.18 -2.19
N HIS A 112 0.42 -0.38 -2.67
CA HIS A 112 -0.90 0.22 -2.51
C HIS A 112 -1.23 0.50 -1.03
N ARG A 113 -0.95 -0.47 -0.15
CA ARG A 113 -1.22 -0.32 1.29
C ARG A 113 -0.30 0.67 1.99
N TYR A 114 0.94 0.83 1.53
CA TYR A 114 1.88 1.79 2.11
C TYR A 114 1.38 3.23 1.97
N TYR A 115 0.75 3.56 0.85
CA TYR A 115 0.16 4.87 0.59
C TYR A 115 -1.24 5.06 1.18
N ASP A 116 -1.85 3.96 1.67
CA ASP A 116 -3.09 3.86 2.46
C ASP A 116 -4.28 4.66 1.89
N ASP A 117 -4.43 4.77 0.56
CA ASP A 117 -5.45 5.57 -0.15
C ASP A 117 -5.50 7.08 0.24
N GLN A 118 -4.79 7.51 1.29
CA GLN A 118 -4.83 8.86 1.86
C GLN A 118 -4.04 9.84 0.99
N LEU A 119 -2.91 9.38 0.46
CA LEU A 119 -2.04 10.20 -0.38
C LEU A 119 -2.54 10.23 -1.84
N ASN A 120 -3.36 9.24 -2.24
CA ASN A 120 -4.04 9.15 -3.54
C ASN A 120 -3.11 9.41 -4.74
N THR A 121 -1.85 8.98 -4.60
CA THR A 121 -0.77 9.25 -5.55
C THR A 121 -0.96 8.45 -6.84
N PRO A 122 -0.35 8.85 -7.96
CA PRO A 122 -0.40 8.05 -9.17
C PRO A 122 0.14 6.62 -8.98
N ILE A 123 1.20 6.44 -8.18
CA ILE A 123 1.82 5.14 -7.91
C ILE A 123 0.93 4.23 -7.06
N ASP A 124 0.20 4.78 -6.10
CA ASP A 124 -0.79 4.04 -5.29
C ASP A 124 -1.89 3.43 -6.17
N LYS A 125 -2.55 4.28 -6.97
CA LYS A 125 -3.58 3.82 -7.93
C LYS A 125 -3.01 2.82 -8.94
N PHE A 126 -1.77 3.03 -9.38
CA PHE A 126 -1.11 2.14 -10.32
C PHE A 126 -0.92 0.75 -9.69
N ALA A 127 -0.40 0.71 -8.46
CA ALA A 127 -0.22 -0.51 -7.69
C ALA A 127 -1.55 -1.22 -7.44
N PHE A 128 -2.63 -0.49 -7.15
CA PHE A 128 -3.98 -1.05 -6.99
C PHE A 128 -4.47 -1.77 -8.27
N TYR A 129 -4.36 -1.15 -9.44
CA TYR A 129 -4.78 -1.79 -10.70
C TYR A 129 -3.87 -2.96 -11.10
N PHE A 130 -2.56 -2.84 -10.85
CA PHE A 130 -1.60 -3.93 -11.07
C PHE A 130 -1.92 -5.13 -10.18
N TRP A 131 -2.19 -4.88 -8.90
CA TRP A 131 -2.58 -5.88 -7.91
C TRP A 131 -3.86 -6.61 -8.32
N GLN A 132 -4.91 -5.87 -8.68
CA GLN A 132 -6.17 -6.47 -9.11
C GLN A 132 -5.96 -7.39 -10.31
N ASN A 133 -5.29 -6.90 -11.35
CA ASN A 133 -5.01 -7.70 -12.55
C ASN A 133 -4.21 -8.95 -12.20
N SER A 134 -3.11 -8.81 -11.45
CA SER A 134 -2.26 -9.94 -11.06
C SER A 134 -3.02 -10.96 -10.23
N LYS A 135 -3.80 -10.50 -9.25
CA LYS A 135 -4.56 -11.36 -8.33
C LYS A 135 -5.69 -12.10 -9.00
N TYR A 136 -6.58 -11.39 -9.70
CA TYR A 136 -7.80 -12.01 -10.23
C TYR A 136 -7.51 -12.92 -11.42
N THR A 137 -6.53 -12.58 -12.26
CA THR A 137 -6.11 -13.48 -13.34
C THR A 137 -5.39 -14.72 -12.81
N TYR A 138 -4.49 -14.57 -11.83
CA TYR A 138 -3.81 -15.72 -11.22
C TYR A 138 -4.79 -16.69 -10.55
N ARG A 139 -5.79 -16.17 -9.84
CA ARG A 139 -6.86 -16.97 -9.21
C ARG A 139 -7.81 -17.62 -10.21
N GLY A 140 -7.74 -17.26 -11.49
CA GLY A 140 -8.69 -17.68 -12.52
C GLY A 140 -10.09 -17.04 -12.39
N ALA A 141 -10.22 -16.01 -11.54
CA ALA A 141 -11.47 -15.23 -11.43
C ALA A 141 -11.67 -14.30 -12.63
N ASP A 142 -10.57 -13.90 -13.27
CA ASP A 142 -10.53 -13.12 -14.50
C ASP A 142 -9.66 -13.80 -15.56
N SER A 143 -9.82 -13.39 -16.81
CA SER A 143 -8.87 -13.72 -17.89
C SER A 143 -8.01 -12.51 -18.25
N VAL A 144 -6.84 -12.73 -18.85
CA VAL A 144 -5.94 -11.63 -19.28
C VAL A 144 -6.56 -10.69 -20.33
N TYR A 145 -7.69 -11.08 -20.91
CA TYR A 145 -8.48 -10.36 -21.91
C TYR A 145 -9.86 -9.94 -21.39
N SER A 146 -10.17 -10.13 -20.10
CA SER A 146 -11.45 -9.66 -19.55
C SER A 146 -11.56 -8.15 -19.66
N ALA A 147 -12.79 -7.64 -19.78
CA ALA A 147 -13.02 -6.19 -19.89
C ALA A 147 -12.40 -5.43 -18.70
N ASP A 148 -12.44 -6.00 -17.50
CA ASP A 148 -11.83 -5.40 -16.32
C ASP A 148 -10.31 -5.45 -16.36
N THR A 149 -9.71 -6.55 -16.83
CA THR A 149 -8.26 -6.61 -17.01
C THR A 149 -7.76 -5.58 -18.01
N VAL A 150 -8.45 -5.43 -19.14
CA VAL A 150 -8.14 -4.43 -20.17
C VAL A 150 -8.30 -3.01 -19.64
N ARG A 151 -9.42 -2.72 -18.98
CA ARG A 151 -9.67 -1.41 -18.36
C ARG A 151 -8.59 -1.04 -17.35
N ASN A 152 -8.19 -1.99 -16.50
CA ASN A 152 -7.11 -1.76 -15.54
C ASN A 152 -5.76 -1.52 -16.22
N LYS A 153 -5.46 -2.19 -17.35
CA LYS A 153 -4.28 -1.88 -18.17
C LYS A 153 -4.31 -0.45 -18.67
N GLU A 154 -5.41 -0.01 -19.27
CA GLU A 154 -5.59 1.37 -19.74
C GLU A 154 -5.39 2.39 -18.61
N ARG A 155 -5.95 2.12 -17.42
CA ARG A 155 -5.72 2.97 -16.24
C ARG A 155 -4.26 3.02 -15.81
N MET A 156 -3.56 1.89 -15.82
CA MET A 156 -2.13 1.85 -15.54
C MET A 156 -1.31 2.65 -16.57
N GLU A 157 -1.66 2.61 -17.86
CA GLU A 157 -1.03 3.44 -18.89
C GLU A 157 -1.25 4.93 -18.67
N GLU A 158 -2.47 5.34 -18.30
CA GLU A 158 -2.80 6.73 -17.96
C GLU A 158 -2.01 7.23 -16.75
N LEU A 159 -1.87 6.40 -15.71
CA LEU A 159 -1.14 6.73 -14.49
C LEU A 159 0.36 6.78 -14.74
N LEU A 160 0.89 5.90 -15.61
CA LEU A 160 2.29 5.89 -15.97
C LEU A 160 2.74 7.23 -16.60
N LYS A 161 1.87 7.86 -17.39
CA LYS A 161 2.13 9.20 -17.97
C LYS A 161 2.19 10.31 -16.92
N LYS A 162 1.59 10.11 -15.74
CA LYS A 162 1.56 11.08 -14.62
C LYS A 162 2.73 10.89 -13.65
N MET A 163 3.48 9.79 -13.78
CA MET A 163 4.66 9.47 -12.96
C MET A 163 5.99 9.86 -13.63
N GLN A 164 5.93 10.45 -14.83
CA GLN A 164 7.09 10.84 -15.64
C GLN A 164 7.43 12.31 -15.47
#